data_AF-A0A973D4G0-F1
#
_entry.id   AF-A0A973D4G0-F1
#
_cell.length_a   1.000
_cell.length_b   1.000
_cell.length_c   1.000
_cell.angle_alpha   90.00
_cell.angle_beta   90.00
_cell.angle_gamma   90.00
#
_symmetry.space_group_name_H-M   'P 1'
#
loop_
_entity.id
_entity.type
_entity.pdbx_description
1 polymer ?
#
loop_
_entity_poly.entity_id
_entity_poly.type
_entity_poly.pdbx_seq_one_letter_code
_entity_poly.pdbx_strand_id
1 'polypeptide(L)' 'MNISAQPLTPERGISQRLRSHCQERAQQVAIRQYRENGWQESTFKELDQLVDRTCHALVRAGVERGMKTVLMVEPG' A
#
# COMPACT_ATOMS: atom_id res chain seq x y z
N MET A 1 -26.33 -24.06 -8.80
CA MET A 1 -24.95 -23.86 -9.31
C MET A 1 -24.14 -23.22 -8.20
N ASN A 2 -23.27 -23.98 -7.53
CA ASN A 2 -22.38 -23.44 -6.51
C ASN A 2 -21.20 -22.76 -7.19
N ILE A 3 -21.20 -21.43 -7.23
CA ILE A 3 -20.03 -20.64 -7.63
C ILE A 3 -19.10 -20.62 -6.42
N SER A 4 -18.30 -21.67 -6.25
CA SER A 4 -17.17 -21.62 -5.33
C SER A 4 -16.16 -20.63 -5.90
N ALA A 5 -16.16 -19.40 -5.39
CA ALA A 5 -15.14 -18.42 -5.70
C ALA A 5 -13.77 -19.02 -5.34
N GLN A 6 -12.94 -19.30 -6.35
CA GLN A 6 -11.56 -19.72 -6.11
C GLN A 6 -10.87 -18.62 -5.27
N PRO A 7 -10.09 -18.98 -4.24
CA PRO A 7 -9.35 -18.00 -3.47
C PRO A 7 -8.38 -17.31 -4.43
N LEU A 8 -8.67 -16.05 -4.77
CA LEU A 8 -7.77 -15.17 -5.48
C LEU A 8 -6.48 -15.13 -4.66
N THR A 9 -5.48 -15.88 -5.10
CA THR A 9 -4.15 -15.78 -4.49
C THR A 9 -3.68 -14.40 -4.89
N PRO A 10 -3.47 -13.45 -3.95
CA PRO A 10 -3.08 -12.10 -4.30
C PRO A 10 -1.79 -12.21 -5.10
N GLU A 11 -1.87 -11.92 -6.39
CA GLU A 11 -0.74 -12.14 -7.28
C GLU A 11 0.41 -11.29 -6.76
N ARG A 12 1.57 -11.93 -6.56
CA ARG A 12 2.85 -11.27 -6.23
C ARG A 12 3.18 -10.12 -7.21
N GLY A 13 2.49 -10.03 -8.34
CA GLY A 13 2.71 -9.06 -9.42
C GLY A 13 2.51 -7.60 -9.04
N ILE A 14 1.43 -7.22 -8.35
CA ILE A 14 1.15 -5.77 -8.14
C ILE A 14 2.16 -5.15 -7.18
N SER A 15 2.40 -5.77 -6.03
CA SER A 15 3.38 -5.28 -5.04
C SER A 15 4.80 -5.25 -5.61
N GLN A 16 5.19 -6.26 -6.40
CA GLN A 16 6.50 -6.28 -7.06
C GLN A 16 6.65 -5.20 -8.13
N ARG A 17 5.61 -4.96 -8.94
CA ARG A 17 5.60 -3.87 -9.94
C ARG A 17 5.69 -2.50 -9.26
N LEU A 18 4.93 -2.28 -8.20
CA LEU A 18 4.99 -1.03 -7.42
C LEU A 18 6.38 -0.83 -6.81
N ARG A 19 6.97 -1.86 -6.21
CA ARG A 19 8.32 -1.79 -5.64
C ARG A 19 9.38 -1.47 -6.71
N SER A 20 9.28 -2.10 -7.88
CA SER A 20 10.20 -1.83 -9.01
C SER A 20 10.07 -0.37 -9.46
N HIS A 21 8.85 0.13 -9.59
CA HIS A 21 8.59 1.52 -9.95
C HIS A 21 9.14 2.51 -8.91
N CYS A 22 8.98 2.22 -7.63
CA CYS A 22 9.52 3.05 -6.55
C CYS A 22 11.06 3.11 -6.59
N GLN A 23 11.73 2.02 -6.99
CA GLN A 23 13.19 2.00 -7.10
C GLN A 23 13.69 2.85 -8.27
N GLU A 24 13.05 2.75 -9.44
CA GLU A 24 13.42 3.52 -10.64
C GLU A 24 13.26 5.03 -10.45
N ARG A 25 12.29 5.47 -9.63
CA ARG A 25 11.88 6.88 -9.49
C ARG A 25 11.90 7.36 -8.05
N ALA A 26 12.81 6.83 -7.23
CA ALA A 26 12.83 7.00 -5.78
C ALA A 26 12.66 8.45 -5.28
N GLN A 27 13.30 9.41 -5.94
CA GLN A 27 13.30 10.84 -5.55
C GLN A 27 12.10 11.63 -6.13
N GLN A 28 11.33 11.04 -7.03
CA GLN A 28 10.20 11.74 -7.65
C GLN A 28 9.04 11.86 -6.66
N VAL A 29 8.43 13.05 -6.59
CA VAL A 29 7.20 13.29 -5.83
C VAL A 29 6.07 12.45 -6.41
N ALA A 30 5.47 11.62 -5.55
CA ALA A 30 4.39 10.71 -5.90
C ALA A 30 3.03 11.23 -5.43
N ILE A 31 2.99 11.87 -4.26
CA ILE A 31 1.77 12.42 -3.66
C ILE A 31 2.04 13.84 -3.17
N ARG A 32 1.06 14.71 -3.35
CA ARG A 32 0.95 16.02 -2.70
C ARG A 32 -0.33 16.04 -1.88
N GLN A 33 -0.24 16.33 -0.60
CA GLN A 33 -1.37 16.34 0.32
C GLN A 33 -1.37 17.63 1.13
N TYR A 34 -2.55 18.21 1.33
CA TYR A 34 -2.70 19.36 2.22
C TYR A 34 -2.99 18.86 3.63
N ARG A 35 -2.12 19.17 4.60
CA ARG A 35 -2.27 18.77 6.00
C ARG A 35 -1.93 19.92 6.94
N GLU A 36 -2.71 20.07 8.01
CA GLU A 36 -2.38 20.82 9.23
C GLU A 36 -1.68 22.18 9.02
N ASN A 37 -2.00 22.92 7.94
CA ASN A 37 -1.47 24.24 7.53
C ASN A 37 -0.41 24.25 6.40
N GLY A 38 -0.30 23.20 5.57
CA GLY A 38 0.55 23.30 4.38
C GLY A 38 0.46 22.14 3.41
N TRP A 39 1.04 22.36 2.23
CA TRP A 39 1.30 21.30 1.25
C TRP A 39 2.49 20.48 1.71
N GLN A 40 2.27 19.18 1.83
CA GLN A 40 3.32 18.19 2.06
C GLN A 40 3.45 17.33 0.81
N GLU A 41 4.69 17.10 0.41
CA GLU A 41 5.03 16.21 -0.68
C GLU A 41 5.60 14.91 -0.11
N SER A 42 5.34 13.80 -0.78
CA SER A 42 5.97 12.53 -0.46
C SER A 42 6.49 11.89 -1.73
N THR A 43 7.77 11.52 -1.69
CA THR A 43 8.47 10.82 -2.77
C THR A 43 8.09 9.34 -2.80
N PHE A 44 8.33 8.68 -3.94
CA PHE A 44 8.14 7.23 -4.03
C PHE A 44 8.93 6.45 -2.99
N LYS A 45 10.16 6.89 -2.67
CA LYS A 45 10.98 6.28 -1.62
C LYS A 45 10.33 6.37 -0.24
N GLU A 46 9.79 7.53 0.12
CA GLU A 46 9.14 7.73 1.43
C GLU A 46 7.87 6.90 1.55
N LEU A 47 7.10 6.79 0.45
CA LEU A 47 5.92 5.94 0.39
C LEU A 47 6.27 4.45 0.48
N ASP A 48 7.32 3.98 -0.19
CA ASP A 48 7.77 2.58 -0.08
C ASP A 48 8.18 2.23 1.35
N GLN A 49 8.91 3.14 2.01
CA GLN A 49 9.25 2.98 3.43
C GLN A 49 8.01 2.99 4.34
N LEU A 50 7.00 3.82 4.04
CA LEU A 50 5.74 3.84 4.78
C LEU A 50 4.96 2.53 4.60
N VAL A 51 4.92 1.99 3.38
CA VAL A 51 4.31 0.68 3.09
C VAL A 51 4.99 -0.41 3.89
N ASP A 52 6.33 -0.46 3.87
CA ASP A 52 7.09 -1.46 4.64
C ASP A 52 6.77 -1.39 6.13
N ARG A 53 6.78 -0.18 6.73
CA ARG A 53 6.41 -0.01 8.15
C ARG A 53 4.97 -0.45 8.43
N THR A 54 4.03 -0.10 7.56
CA THR A 54 2.61 -0.48 7.68
C THR A 54 2.44 -1.99 7.62
N CYS A 55 3.10 -2.66 6.66
CA CYS A 55 3.06 -4.12 6.56
C CYS A 55 3.59 -4.80 7.82
N HIS A 56 4.71 -4.33 8.38
CA HIS A 56 5.22 -4.86 9.65
C HIS A 56 4.25 -4.66 10.80
N ALA A 57 3.60 -3.49 10.88
CA ALA A 57 2.60 -3.22 11.91
C ALA A 57 1.38 -4.14 11.78
N LEU A 58 0.89 -4.40 10.56
CA LEU A 58 -0.22 -5.32 10.32
C LEU A 58 0.12 -6.75 10.75
N VAL A 59 1.31 -7.25 10.38
CA VAL A 59 1.77 -8.57 10.81
C VAL A 59 1.88 -8.65 12.34
N ARG A 60 2.41 -7.62 13.00
CA ARG A 60 2.46 -7.56 14.47
C ARG A 60 1.07 -7.51 15.11
N ALA A 61 0.08 -6.94 14.43
CA ALA A 61 -1.31 -6.93 14.88
C ALA A 61 -2.05 -8.27 14.62
N GLY A 62 -1.36 -9.29 14.10
CA GLY A 62 -1.94 -10.60 13.83
C GLY A 62 -2.63 -10.72 12.47
N VAL A 63 -2.41 -9.79 11.54
CA VAL A 63 -2.92 -9.91 10.18
C VAL A 63 -2.08 -10.91 9.38
N GLU A 64 -2.73 -11.98 8.93
CA GLU A 64 -2.10 -13.04 8.15
C GLU A 64 -2.55 -13.06 6.69
N ARG A 65 -1.86 -13.86 5.87
CA ARG A 65 -2.21 -14.03 4.47
C ARG A 65 -3.60 -14.64 4.33
N GLY A 66 -4.38 -14.09 3.40
CA GLY A 66 -5.76 -14.54 3.14
C GLY A 66 -6.82 -13.85 4.01
N MET A 67 -6.41 -13.09 5.04
CA MET A 67 -7.33 -12.24 5.79
C MET A 67 -7.78 -11.04 4.95
N LYS A 68 -9.05 -10.65 5.13
CA LYS A 68 -9.63 -9.47 4.48
C LYS A 68 -9.43 -8.26 5.37
N THR A 69 -8.79 -7.23 4.85
CA THR A 69 -8.62 -5.93 5.51
C THR A 69 -9.49 -4.89 4.83
N VAL A 70 -10.13 -4.01 5.61
CA VAL A 70 -10.92 -2.88 5.10
C VAL A 70 -10.17 -1.59 5.41
N LEU A 71 -10.04 -0.72 4.40
CA LEU A 71 -9.56 0.64 4.56
C LEU A 71 -10.77 1.56 4.58
N MET A 72 -10.99 2.23 5.70
CA MET A 72 -11.99 3.29 5.80
C MET A 72 -11.26 4.61 5.71
N VAL A 73 -11.50 5.33 4.63
CA VAL A 73 -10.93 6.65 4.37
C VAL A 73 -12.06 7.61 4.07
N GLU A 74 -11.92 8.87 4.50
CA GLU A 74 -12.86 9.91 4.08
C GLU A 74 -12.79 10.06 2.55
N PRO A 75 -13.92 10.30 1.87
CA PRO A 75 -13.91 10.63 0.46
C PRO A 75 -13.10 11.92 0.25
N GLY A 76 -12.18 11.87 -0.71
CA GLY A 76 -11.35 13.02 -1.11
C GLY A 76 -12.11 14.10 -1.86
#